data_AF-A0A023GAH4-F1
#
_entry.id   AF-A0A023GAH4-F1
#
_cell.length_a   1.000
_cell.length_b   1.000
_cell.length_c   1.000
_cell.angle_alpha   90.00
_cell.angle_beta   90.00
_cell.angle_gamma   90.00
#
_symmetry.space_group_name_H-M   'P 1'
#
loop_
_entity.id
_entity.type
_entity.pdbx_description
1 polymer ?
#
loop_
_entity_poly.entity_id
_entity_poly.type
_entity_poly.pdbx_seq_one_letter_code
_entity_poly.pdbx_strand_id
1 'polypeptide(L)'
;MWLSVSIIYMLTATSSVLATHFEDDPRFMDRHYALDVIRNDDTLFLKMRNFALQSPWRCIAMKRTDPPKHGLHFFTLFSTQDFKKVETFLTPMHLSTTPPHRAPNVVSYQIEAGGPRTHYKVLFVDNERQCYILIENRRKGVRACQLFQTSYTVDTVPPLQCLTAYQNNCPGRKLFPYDSRCKDLMIKMSH
;
A
#
# COMPACT_ATOMS: atom_id res chain seq x y z
N MET A 1 34.65 41.84 -49.86
CA MET A 1 34.08 40.48 -49.73
C MET A 1 34.07 40.15 -48.25
N TRP A 2 32.94 40.32 -47.56
CA TRP A 2 32.81 40.11 -46.11
C TRP A 2 31.97 38.85 -45.89
N LEU A 3 32.54 37.82 -45.25
CA LEU A 3 31.83 36.60 -44.88
C LEU A 3 31.33 36.72 -43.44
N SER A 4 30.02 36.74 -43.27
CA SER A 4 29.32 36.73 -41.99
C SER A 4 29.31 35.32 -41.40
N VAL A 5 29.95 35.12 -40.25
CA VAL A 5 29.90 33.87 -39.50
C VAL A 5 28.69 33.90 -38.57
N SER A 6 27.68 33.08 -38.88
CA SER A 6 26.51 32.90 -38.00
C SER A 6 26.81 31.77 -37.01
N ILE A 7 26.90 32.12 -35.72
CA ILE A 7 27.06 31.16 -34.62
C ILE A 7 25.67 30.67 -34.23
N ILE A 8 25.38 29.39 -34.52
CA ILE A 8 24.14 28.74 -34.10
C ILE A 8 24.36 28.18 -32.68
N TYR A 9 23.69 28.78 -31.69
CA TYR A 9 23.60 28.24 -30.34
C TYR A 9 22.60 27.08 -30.33
N MET A 10 23.10 25.84 -30.33
CA MET A 10 22.28 24.66 -30.07
C MET A 10 21.98 24.59 -28.56
N LEU A 11 20.78 24.99 -28.16
CA LEU A 11 20.23 24.76 -26.83
C LEU A 11 19.99 23.26 -26.65
N THR A 12 20.93 22.57 -26.01
CA THR A 12 20.72 21.19 -25.56
C THR A 12 19.73 21.20 -24.40
N ALA A 13 18.48 20.81 -24.65
CA ALA A 13 17.52 20.54 -23.59
C ALA A 13 17.99 19.32 -22.81
N THR A 14 18.58 19.53 -21.62
CA THR A 14 18.92 18.47 -20.70
C THR A 14 17.63 17.89 -20.12
N SER A 15 17.23 16.73 -20.61
CA SER A 15 16.11 15.98 -20.03
C SER A 15 16.56 15.44 -18.68
N SER A 16 16.23 16.15 -17.59
CA SER A 16 16.33 15.58 -16.25
C SER A 16 15.21 14.54 -16.11
N VAL A 17 15.53 13.29 -16.45
CA VAL A 17 14.68 12.15 -16.05
C VAL A 17 14.76 12.07 -14.54
N LEU A 18 13.87 12.76 -13.84
CA LEU A 18 13.60 12.45 -12.45
C LEU A 18 13.22 10.97 -12.44
N ALA A 19 14.02 10.13 -11.77
CA ALA A 19 13.76 8.69 -11.72
C ALA A 19 12.31 8.48 -11.24
N THR A 20 11.45 7.98 -12.12
CA THR A 20 10.04 7.75 -11.81
C THR A 20 9.95 6.67 -10.74
N HIS A 21 9.18 6.93 -9.69
CA HIS A 21 8.94 5.92 -8.67
C HIS A 21 8.13 4.75 -9.24
N PHE A 22 8.35 3.55 -8.71
CA PHE A 22 7.69 2.32 -9.20
C PHE A 22 6.17 2.49 -9.27
N GLU A 23 5.55 3.02 -8.21
CA GLU A 23 4.10 3.26 -8.12
C GLU A 23 3.55 4.29 -9.13
N ASP A 24 4.42 4.97 -9.87
CA ASP A 24 4.06 5.98 -10.88
C ASP A 24 4.59 5.61 -12.28
N ASP A 25 5.24 4.44 -12.43
CA ASP A 25 5.84 4.01 -13.69
C ASP A 25 4.77 3.46 -14.66
N PRO A 26 4.62 4.06 -15.86
CA PRO A 26 3.65 3.62 -16.87
C PRO A 26 3.76 2.16 -17.29
N ARG A 27 4.93 1.53 -17.14
CA ARG A 27 5.16 0.13 -17.52
C ARG A 27 4.50 -0.88 -16.59
N PHE A 28 4.13 -0.47 -15.38
CA PHE A 28 3.55 -1.32 -14.34
C PHE A 28 2.15 -0.86 -13.91
N MET A 29 1.46 -0.08 -14.75
CA MET A 29 0.13 0.49 -14.45
C MET A 29 -0.90 -0.59 -14.10
N ASP A 30 -0.76 -1.79 -14.66
CA ASP A 30 -1.58 -2.96 -14.35
C ASP A 30 -1.46 -3.45 -12.90
N ARG A 31 -0.38 -3.05 -12.21
CA ARG A 31 -0.08 -3.42 -10.83
C ARG A 31 -0.47 -2.35 -9.82
N HIS A 32 -1.10 -1.27 -10.25
CA HIS A 32 -1.36 -0.11 -9.40
C HIS A 32 -2.85 0.18 -9.20
N TYR A 33 -3.75 -0.74 -9.51
CA TYR A 33 -5.19 -0.53 -9.36
C TYR A 33 -5.63 -0.58 -7.89
N ALA A 34 -6.04 0.56 -7.34
CA ALA A 34 -6.57 0.67 -5.98
C ALA A 34 -7.93 -0.03 -5.79
N LEU A 35 -8.68 -0.20 -6.88
CA LEU A 35 -9.92 -0.96 -6.87
C LEU A 35 -9.70 -2.43 -6.48
N ASP A 36 -8.55 -3.00 -6.80
CA ASP A 36 -8.23 -4.40 -6.49
C ASP A 36 -8.02 -4.64 -4.99
N VAL A 37 -7.57 -3.61 -4.27
CA VAL A 37 -7.47 -3.63 -2.81
C VAL A 37 -8.87 -3.55 -2.19
N ILE A 38 -9.71 -2.63 -2.69
CA ILE A 38 -11.05 -2.38 -2.11
C ILE A 38 -12.05 -3.50 -2.41
N ARG A 39 -11.94 -4.14 -3.58
CA ARG A 39 -12.83 -5.24 -3.98
C ARG A 39 -12.47 -6.57 -3.34
N ASN A 40 -11.38 -6.66 -2.58
CA ASN A 40 -11.06 -7.86 -1.83
C ASN A 40 -12.08 -8.04 -0.69
N ASP A 41 -12.84 -9.14 -0.76
CA ASP A 41 -13.86 -9.48 0.25
C ASP A 41 -13.30 -10.36 1.37
N ASP A 42 -12.02 -10.76 1.30
CA ASP A 42 -11.33 -11.47 2.36
C ASP A 42 -10.66 -10.51 3.35
N THR A 43 -10.16 -11.07 4.46
CA THR A 43 -9.38 -10.34 5.46
C THR A 43 -7.96 -10.16 4.96
N LEU A 44 -7.53 -8.90 4.84
CA LEU A 44 -6.16 -8.52 4.48
C LEU A 44 -5.33 -8.33 5.75
N PHE A 45 -4.39 -9.24 6.00
CA PHE A 45 -3.47 -9.20 7.12
C PHE A 45 -2.19 -8.45 6.76
N LEU A 46 -1.75 -7.55 7.64
CA LEU A 46 -0.48 -6.85 7.50
C LEU A 46 0.68 -7.79 7.85
N LYS A 47 1.23 -8.42 6.82
CA LYS A 47 2.35 -9.34 6.92
C LYS A 47 3.65 -8.60 7.25
N MET A 48 3.89 -7.45 6.63
CA MET A 48 5.14 -6.69 6.77
C MET A 48 4.92 -5.17 6.66
N ARG A 49 5.67 -4.39 7.44
CA ARG A 49 5.81 -2.93 7.28
C ARG A 49 7.22 -2.45 7.59
N ASN A 50 7.62 -1.26 7.15
CA ASN A 50 8.94 -0.67 7.43
C ASN A 50 8.87 0.65 8.24
N PHE A 51 7.73 0.92 8.88
CA PHE A 51 7.53 2.08 9.76
C PHE A 51 6.88 1.63 11.07
N ALA A 52 6.74 2.57 12.02
CA ALA A 52 6.19 2.30 13.36
C ALA A 52 6.90 1.12 14.04
N LEU A 53 8.24 1.11 13.99
CA LEU A 53 9.07 -0.02 14.42
C LEU A 53 9.00 -0.31 15.92
N GLN A 54 8.52 0.65 16.71
CA GLN A 54 8.33 0.54 18.17
C GLN A 54 6.87 0.24 18.55
N SER A 55 5.96 0.14 17.58
CA SER A 55 4.55 -0.09 17.85
C SER A 55 4.34 -1.50 18.43
N PRO A 56 3.56 -1.63 19.52
CA PRO A 56 3.27 -2.93 20.13
C PRO A 56 2.18 -3.71 19.38
N TRP A 57 1.50 -3.07 18.42
CA TRP A 57 0.35 -3.65 17.71
C TRP A 57 0.77 -4.82 16.83
N ARG A 58 0.05 -5.93 16.99
CA ARG A 58 0.15 -7.19 16.26
C ARG A 58 -1.21 -7.57 15.68
N CYS A 59 -1.22 -8.60 14.83
CA CYS A 59 -2.42 -9.09 14.16
C CYS A 59 -3.22 -7.98 13.48
N ILE A 60 -2.49 -7.02 12.91
CA ILE A 60 -3.10 -5.90 12.20
C ILE A 60 -3.73 -6.46 10.93
N ALA A 61 -5.04 -6.35 10.78
CA ALA A 61 -5.74 -6.76 9.57
C ALA A 61 -6.92 -5.83 9.29
N MET A 62 -7.38 -5.84 8.04
CA MET A 62 -8.59 -5.12 7.62
C MET A 62 -9.53 -6.07 6.90
N LYS A 63 -10.83 -5.88 7.11
CA LYS A 63 -11.88 -6.61 6.39
C LYS A 63 -12.92 -5.62 5.90
N ARG A 64 -13.34 -5.77 4.65
CA ARG A 64 -14.41 -4.97 4.10
C ARG A 64 -15.71 -5.26 4.85
N THR A 65 -16.49 -4.21 5.09
CA THR A 65 -17.83 -4.33 5.64
C THR A 65 -18.86 -4.40 4.52
N ASP A 66 -19.81 -5.32 4.62
CA ASP A 66 -20.87 -5.51 3.63
C ASP A 66 -22.25 -5.11 4.17
N PRO A 67 -23.14 -4.58 3.30
CA PRO A 67 -22.86 -4.01 1.98
C PRO A 67 -22.37 -2.54 2.07
N PRO A 68 -21.75 -2.00 1.00
CA PRO A 68 -21.31 -0.59 0.95
C PRO A 68 -22.46 0.36 1.28
N LYS A 69 -22.33 1.13 2.35
CA LYS A 69 -23.37 2.08 2.76
C LYS A 69 -23.25 3.35 1.91
N HIS A 70 -24.25 3.63 1.06
CA HIS A 70 -24.31 4.82 0.20
C HIS A 70 -23.09 4.99 -0.74
N GLY A 71 -22.55 3.89 -1.27
CA GLY A 71 -21.39 3.95 -2.19
C GLY A 71 -20.04 4.23 -1.52
N LEU A 72 -20.00 4.23 -0.18
CA LEU A 72 -18.76 4.35 0.59
C LEU A 72 -18.19 2.96 0.90
N HIS A 73 -16.87 2.83 0.76
CA HIS A 73 -16.14 1.62 1.10
C HIS A 73 -15.68 1.69 2.56
N PHE A 74 -16.29 0.88 3.42
CA PHE A 74 -15.93 0.84 4.84
C PHE A 74 -15.20 -0.46 5.16
N PHE A 75 -14.16 -0.34 5.98
CA PHE A 75 -13.35 -1.46 6.44
C PHE A 75 -13.30 -1.45 7.96
N THR A 76 -13.46 -2.62 8.56
CA THR A 76 -13.12 -2.84 9.97
C THR A 76 -11.64 -3.19 10.02
N LEU A 77 -10.87 -2.40 10.78
CA LEU A 77 -9.50 -2.68 11.13
C LEU A 77 -9.46 -3.37 12.49
N PHE A 78 -8.58 -4.35 12.61
CA PHE A 78 -8.40 -5.19 13.79
C PHE A 78 -6.94 -5.17 14.21
N SER A 79 -6.68 -5.17 15.52
CA SER A 79 -5.32 -5.27 16.05
C SER A 79 -5.34 -5.76 17.50
N THR A 80 -4.21 -6.22 18.01
CA THR A 80 -4.04 -6.57 19.43
C THR A 80 -2.64 -6.20 19.92
N GLN A 81 -2.48 -5.93 21.21
CA GLN A 81 -1.15 -5.80 21.83
C GLN A 81 -0.73 -7.09 22.54
N ASP A 82 -1.68 -7.89 23.01
CA ASP A 82 -1.43 -8.96 23.98
C ASP A 82 -2.14 -10.30 23.67
N PHE A 83 -2.83 -10.40 22.53
CA PHE A 83 -3.66 -11.55 22.14
C PHE A 83 -4.84 -11.87 23.08
N LYS A 84 -5.08 -11.06 24.11
CA LYS A 84 -6.21 -11.22 25.05
C LYS A 84 -7.40 -10.37 24.65
N LYS A 85 -7.12 -9.17 24.15
CA LYS A 85 -8.13 -8.24 23.65
C LYS A 85 -7.81 -7.85 22.23
N VAL A 86 -8.82 -7.96 21.36
CA VAL A 86 -8.75 -7.41 20.01
C VAL A 86 -9.45 -6.07 20.00
N GLU A 87 -8.78 -5.08 19.46
CA GLU A 87 -9.34 -3.76 19.19
C GLU A 87 -9.84 -3.73 17.76
N THR A 88 -11.02 -3.13 17.58
CA THR A 88 -11.64 -2.94 16.28
C THR A 88 -11.97 -1.49 16.07
N PHE A 89 -11.73 -0.98 14.87
CA PHE A 89 -12.25 0.33 14.50
C PHE A 89 -12.69 0.36 13.04
N LEU A 90 -13.76 1.10 12.78
CA LEU A 90 -14.30 1.28 11.44
C LEU A 90 -13.58 2.46 10.77
N THR A 91 -13.08 2.27 9.55
CA THR A 91 -12.49 3.33 8.73
C THR A 91 -13.11 3.39 7.34
N PRO A 92 -13.48 4.58 6.85
CA PRO A 92 -13.82 4.75 5.44
C PRO A 92 -12.54 4.76 4.60
N MET A 93 -12.57 3.99 3.51
CA MET A 93 -11.55 3.99 2.48
C MET A 93 -12.03 4.82 1.28
N HIS A 94 -11.19 5.76 0.85
CA HIS A 94 -11.46 6.60 -0.31
C HIS A 94 -10.49 6.29 -1.43
N LEU A 95 -11.01 6.26 -2.66
CA LEU A 95 -10.22 6.10 -3.87
C LEU A 95 -9.87 7.47 -4.45
N SER A 96 -8.64 7.61 -4.94
CA SER A 96 -8.26 8.74 -5.77
C SER A 96 -7.23 8.33 -6.83
N THR A 97 -7.01 9.24 -7.78
CA THR A 97 -6.10 9.05 -8.91
C THR A 97 -5.04 10.14 -8.87
N THR A 98 -3.77 9.75 -9.05
CA THR A 98 -2.65 10.67 -9.22
C THR A 98 -2.03 10.52 -10.60
N PRO A 99 -1.55 11.60 -11.25
CA PRO A 99 -0.77 11.46 -12.47
C PRO A 99 0.44 10.51 -12.26
N PRO A 100 0.82 9.72 -13.28
CA PRO A 100 0.25 9.66 -14.63
C PRO A 100 -0.93 8.68 -14.80
N HIS A 101 -1.48 8.14 -13.71
CA HIS A 101 -2.57 7.17 -13.75
C HIS A 101 -3.86 7.75 -14.29
N ARG A 102 -4.63 6.92 -15.01
CA ARG A 102 -5.99 7.23 -15.50
C ARG A 102 -7.10 6.53 -14.72
N ALA A 103 -6.73 5.60 -13.85
CA ALA A 103 -7.61 4.86 -12.96
C ALA A 103 -7.21 5.11 -11.49
N PRO A 104 -8.07 4.81 -10.52
CA PRO A 104 -7.70 4.95 -9.11
C PRO A 104 -6.48 4.10 -8.76
N ASN A 105 -5.45 4.75 -8.21
CA ASN A 105 -4.19 4.14 -7.78
C ASN A 105 -3.84 4.48 -6.33
N VAL A 106 -4.73 5.18 -5.63
CA VAL A 106 -4.57 5.59 -4.24
C VAL A 106 -5.73 5.08 -3.42
N VAL A 107 -5.42 4.55 -2.23
CA VAL A 107 -6.38 4.27 -1.16
C VAL A 107 -6.05 5.16 0.03
N SER A 108 -7.03 5.93 0.50
CA SER A 108 -6.88 6.80 1.66
C SER A 108 -7.71 6.32 2.84
N TYR A 109 -7.06 6.05 3.98
CA TYR A 109 -7.71 5.51 5.18
C TYR A 109 -6.93 5.84 6.45
N GLN A 110 -7.55 5.62 7.61
CA GLN A 110 -6.90 5.77 8.92
C GLN A 110 -6.40 4.40 9.40
N ILE A 111 -5.20 4.34 9.98
CA ILE A 111 -4.64 3.11 10.54
C ILE A 111 -4.89 2.95 12.05
N GLU A 112 -5.43 3.99 12.69
CA GLU A 112 -5.83 4.01 14.10
C GLU A 112 -7.02 4.96 14.31
N ALA A 113 -7.84 4.69 15.33
CA ALA A 113 -8.99 5.52 15.66
C ALA A 113 -8.55 6.94 16.08
N GLY A 114 -9.14 7.97 15.46
CA GLY A 114 -8.77 9.37 15.71
C GLY A 114 -7.45 9.82 15.07
N GLY A 115 -6.70 8.91 14.43
CA GLY A 115 -5.47 9.23 13.72
C GLY A 115 -5.71 9.98 12.40
N PRO A 116 -4.64 10.47 11.74
CA PRO A 116 -4.76 11.14 10.45
C PRO A 116 -5.21 10.14 9.35
N ARG A 117 -5.95 10.64 8.37
CA ARG A 117 -6.21 9.90 7.13
C ARG A 117 -4.97 10.00 6.24
N THR A 118 -4.34 8.86 5.98
CA THR A 118 -3.13 8.78 5.16
C THR A 118 -3.49 8.38 3.73
N HIS A 119 -2.79 8.95 2.75
CA HIS A 119 -2.91 8.61 1.33
C HIS A 119 -1.85 7.58 0.98
N TYR A 120 -2.29 6.37 0.62
CA TYR A 120 -1.39 5.31 0.17
C TYR A 120 -1.54 5.09 -1.32
N LYS A 121 -0.46 5.30 -2.08
CA LYS A 121 -0.39 4.80 -3.45
C LYS A 121 -0.29 3.27 -3.42
N VAL A 122 -0.86 2.63 -4.41
CA VAL A 122 -0.66 1.21 -4.65
C VAL A 122 0.71 1.03 -5.27
N LEU A 123 1.62 0.41 -4.54
CA LEU A 123 2.93 0.03 -5.08
C LEU A 123 2.82 -1.23 -5.94
N PHE A 124 2.01 -2.21 -5.53
CA PHE A 124 1.88 -3.47 -6.26
C PHE A 124 0.60 -4.19 -5.86
N VAL A 125 -0.10 -4.77 -6.84
CA VAL A 125 -1.17 -5.75 -6.62
C VAL A 125 -0.96 -7.00 -7.46
N ASP A 126 -1.28 -8.12 -6.85
CA ASP A 126 -1.37 -9.43 -7.50
C ASP A 126 -2.61 -10.13 -6.95
N ASN A 127 -3.72 -10.03 -7.70
CA ASN A 127 -4.99 -10.64 -7.33
C ASN A 127 -4.95 -12.16 -7.43
N GLU A 128 -4.17 -12.73 -8.34
CA GLU A 128 -4.11 -14.19 -8.47
C GLU A 128 -3.43 -14.81 -7.26
N ARG A 129 -2.35 -14.17 -6.79
CA ARG A 129 -1.55 -14.66 -5.66
C ARG A 129 -1.83 -13.94 -4.35
N GLN A 130 -2.83 -13.07 -4.35
CA GLN A 130 -3.41 -12.38 -3.19
C GLN A 130 -2.35 -11.65 -2.35
N CYS A 131 -1.58 -10.77 -3.01
CA CYS A 131 -0.55 -9.94 -2.38
C CYS A 131 -0.69 -8.47 -2.79
N TYR A 132 -0.67 -7.59 -1.80
CA TYR A 132 -0.97 -6.17 -1.99
C TYR A 132 0.05 -5.31 -1.25
N ILE A 133 0.60 -4.29 -1.89
CA ILE A 133 1.55 -3.37 -1.28
C ILE A 133 1.05 -1.94 -1.42
N LEU A 134 0.92 -1.29 -0.27
CA LEU A 134 0.56 0.12 -0.15
C LEU A 134 1.77 0.92 0.31
N ILE A 135 1.92 2.13 -0.21
CA ILE A 135 3.04 3.01 0.09
C ILE A 135 2.60 4.47 0.33
N GLU A 136 3.15 5.06 1.38
CA GLU A 136 3.10 6.49 1.67
C GLU A 136 4.51 7.09 1.54
N ASN A 137 4.63 8.20 0.80
CA ASN A 137 5.84 9.01 0.76
C ASN A 137 5.76 10.09 1.85
N ARG A 138 6.59 9.94 2.90
CA ARG A 138 6.67 10.86 4.05
C ARG A 138 7.70 11.95 3.81
N ARG A 139 7.73 12.93 4.74
CA ARG A 139 8.73 14.00 4.74
C ARG A 139 10.15 13.45 4.61
N LYS A 140 11.01 14.19 3.91
CA LYS A 140 12.41 13.81 3.62
C LYS A 140 12.56 12.53 2.78
N GLY A 141 11.54 12.18 1.99
CA GLY A 141 11.60 11.03 1.07
C GLY A 141 11.53 9.66 1.76
N VAL A 142 11.12 9.61 3.02
CA VAL A 142 10.95 8.34 3.75
C VAL A 142 9.75 7.59 3.17
N ARG A 143 9.99 6.35 2.74
CA ARG A 143 8.97 5.48 2.13
C ARG A 143 8.40 4.54 3.19
N ALA A 144 7.13 4.71 3.53
CA ALA A 144 6.42 3.88 4.51
C ALA A 144 5.51 2.89 3.78
N CYS A 145 5.86 1.61 3.83
CA CYS A 145 5.20 0.54 3.12
C CYS A 145 4.44 -0.40 4.04
N GLN A 146 3.40 -1.01 3.48
CA GLN A 146 2.60 -2.07 4.08
C GLN A 146 2.40 -3.17 3.05
N LEU A 147 2.82 -4.40 3.37
CA LEU A 147 2.54 -5.59 2.58
C LEU A 147 1.42 -6.38 3.25
N PHE A 148 0.34 -6.59 2.51
CA PHE A 148 -0.81 -7.38 2.91
C PHE A 148 -0.89 -8.68 2.13
N GLN A 149 -1.42 -9.70 2.80
CA GLN A 149 -1.84 -10.96 2.22
C GLN A 149 -3.21 -11.34 2.77
N THR A 150 -3.97 -12.10 2.02
CA THR A 150 -5.29 -12.57 2.48
C THR A 150 -5.19 -13.65 3.55
N SER A 151 -6.33 -13.99 4.16
CA SER A 151 -6.41 -15.09 5.12
C SER A 151 -5.92 -16.41 4.52
N TYR A 152 -6.09 -16.62 3.22
CA TYR A 152 -5.62 -17.82 2.50
C TYR A 152 -4.09 -17.90 2.35
N THR A 153 -3.42 -16.77 2.08
CA THR A 153 -1.99 -16.78 1.71
C THR A 153 -1.06 -16.25 2.80
N VAL A 154 -1.59 -15.61 3.84
CA VAL A 154 -0.77 -14.96 4.86
C VAL A 154 0.11 -15.92 5.66
N ASP A 155 -0.16 -17.23 5.72
CA ASP A 155 0.73 -18.20 6.38
C ASP A 155 1.95 -18.58 5.53
N THR A 156 1.92 -18.29 4.23
CA THR A 156 3.03 -18.59 3.32
C THR A 156 3.97 -17.40 3.18
N VAL A 157 5.10 -17.63 2.50
CA VAL A 157 5.97 -16.53 2.06
C VAL A 157 5.23 -15.73 0.97
N PRO A 158 5.33 -14.39 0.95
CA PRO A 158 4.78 -13.60 -0.14
C PRO A 158 5.31 -14.05 -1.50
N PRO A 159 4.50 -14.02 -2.57
CA PRO A 159 4.94 -14.35 -3.92
C PRO A 159 6.19 -13.57 -4.32
N LEU A 160 7.10 -14.21 -5.07
CA LEU A 160 8.41 -13.64 -5.39
C LEU A 160 8.34 -12.21 -5.96
N GLN A 161 7.46 -11.95 -6.93
CA GLN A 161 7.31 -10.62 -7.53
C GLN A 161 6.86 -9.56 -6.52
N CYS A 162 5.90 -9.92 -5.64
CA CYS A 162 5.44 -9.03 -4.57
C CYS A 162 6.57 -8.75 -3.58
N LEU A 163 7.29 -9.79 -3.15
CA LEU A 163 8.42 -9.64 -2.23
C LEU A 163 9.54 -8.78 -2.83
N THR A 164 9.86 -8.98 -4.12
CA THR A 164 10.85 -8.18 -4.85
C THR A 164 10.40 -6.71 -4.96
N ALA A 165 9.14 -6.46 -5.31
CA ALA A 165 8.58 -5.11 -5.37
C ALA A 165 8.70 -4.40 -4.01
N TYR A 166 8.37 -5.10 -2.91
CA TYR A 166 8.54 -4.55 -1.57
C TYR A 166 10.01 -4.26 -1.26
N GLN A 167 10.91 -5.23 -1.45
CA GLN A 167 12.32 -5.09 -1.07
C GLN A 167 13.03 -3.96 -1.82
N ASN A 168 12.72 -3.78 -3.11
CA ASN A 168 13.36 -2.76 -3.94
C ASN A 168 12.86 -1.35 -3.64
N ASN A 169 11.64 -1.20 -3.12
CA ASN A 169 10.99 0.10 -2.97
C ASN A 169 10.78 0.53 -1.51
N CYS A 170 10.98 -0.37 -0.55
CA CYS A 170 10.69 -0.15 0.87
C CYS A 170 11.96 -0.37 1.72
N PRO A 171 12.87 0.61 1.73
CA PRO A 171 14.15 0.49 2.43
C PRO A 171 13.98 0.47 3.95
N GLY A 172 15.06 0.07 4.63
CA GLY A 172 15.16 0.11 6.09
C GLY A 172 14.70 -1.17 6.79
N ARG A 173 14.57 -1.08 8.11
CA ARG A 173 14.20 -2.20 8.97
C ARG A 173 12.73 -2.59 8.75
N LYS A 174 12.49 -3.90 8.72
CA LYS A 174 11.16 -4.50 8.53
C LYS A 174 10.61 -4.95 9.89
N LEU A 175 9.31 -4.78 10.08
CA LEU A 175 8.52 -5.32 11.19
C LEU A 175 7.49 -6.28 10.62
N PHE A 176 7.20 -7.35 11.38
CA PHE A 176 6.27 -8.41 11.02
C PHE A 176 5.16 -8.48 12.09
N PRO A 177 4.06 -7.71 11.91
CA PRO A 177 2.96 -7.70 12.88
C PRO A 177 2.16 -9.00 12.92
N TYR A 178 2.25 -9.81 11.86
CA TYR A 178 1.57 -11.08 11.72
C TYR A 178 2.37 -12.24 12.33
N ASP A 179 1.68 -13.11 13.06
CA ASP A 179 2.05 -14.50 13.31
C ASP A 179 0.82 -15.40 13.16
N SER A 180 1.01 -16.73 13.14
CA SER A 180 -0.06 -17.69 12.82
C SER A 180 -1.27 -17.62 13.75
N ARG A 181 -1.10 -17.16 15.00
CA ARG A 181 -2.22 -17.03 15.96
C ARG A 181 -3.20 -15.92 15.57
N CYS A 182 -2.79 -15.02 14.68
CA CYS A 182 -3.63 -13.93 14.23
C CYS A 182 -4.85 -14.41 13.45
N LYS A 183 -4.76 -15.50 12.67
CA LYS A 183 -5.93 -16.05 11.97
C LYS A 183 -6.96 -16.59 12.94
N ASP A 184 -6.52 -17.35 13.95
CA ASP A 184 -7.41 -17.93 14.96
C ASP A 184 -8.16 -16.86 15.76
N LEU A 185 -7.46 -15.76 16.10
CA LEU A 185 -8.08 -14.60 16.74
C LEU A 185 -9.21 -14.01 15.89
N MET A 186 -9.00 -13.92 14.59
CA MET A 186 -9.93 -13.24 13.68
C MET A 186 -11.13 -14.12 13.30
N ILE A 187 -10.95 -15.43 13.25
CA ILE A 187 -12.06 -16.40 13.11
C ILE A 187 -13.00 -16.28 14.31
N LYS A 188 -12.46 -16.21 15.54
CA LYS A 188 -13.27 -16.10 16.77
C LYS A 188 -14.12 -14.85 16.87
N MET A 189 -13.77 -13.79 16.13
CA MET A 189 -14.52 -12.52 16.12
C MET A 189 -15.56 -12.45 15.00
N SER A 190 -15.56 -13.45 14.11
CA SER A 190 -16.52 -13.54 13.00
C SER A 190 -17.77 -14.35 13.37
N HIS A 191 -17.84 -14.84 14.61
CA HIS A 191 -18.94 -15.58 15.23
C HIS A 191 -19.43 -14.83 16.48
#